data_AF-A0A521JWD6-F1
#
_entry.id   AF-A0A521JWD6-F1
#
_cell.length_a   1.000
_cell.length_b   1.000
_cell.length_c   1.000
_cell.angle_alpha   90.00
_cell.angle_beta   90.00
_cell.angle_gamma   90.00
#
_symmetry.space_group_name_H-M   'P 1'
#
loop_
_entity.id
_entity.type
_entity.pdbx_description
1 polymer ?
#
loop_
_entity_poly.entity_id
_entity_poly.type
_entity_poly.pdbx_seq_one_letter_code
_entity_poly.pdbx_strand_id
1 'polypeptide(L)'
;MPSTKKRRRNVPASIADKVAYMADMLCCACEKRGHQIHHIDSNPSNNDLDNLVLLCFEHHDEVTSRGGLSRKLSPGILRQYRKALYRKIEARREMSSVFKLAKSKKALTNTDQLFQLMLDAVTVREVQKVYQQCGRHEWEHASEVARQLRWFTDSIGHRARHAILEILDDISSGARFGIPAHVAKSVACVAFDALPVRGLRTPSKHRITPEETELLHYGLSIGLNLAYDGALYIHNLEVVEAGGELLWKILRYARINKHKVLLQNTLREFDTAEDAAARANNTAALTLLKVQRKHGMSGNHRHPEYPLDLNEKLATE
;
A
#
# COMPACT_ATOMS: atom_id res chain seq x y z
N MET A 1 22.79 -15.10 -46.24
CA MET A 1 23.55 -13.98 -45.63
C MET A 1 24.24 -14.48 -44.36
N PRO A 2 25.55 -14.24 -44.17
CA PRO A 2 26.25 -14.69 -42.98
C PRO A 2 25.82 -13.84 -41.77
N SER A 3 25.28 -14.47 -40.72
CA SER A 3 24.87 -13.75 -39.51
C SER A 3 26.10 -13.20 -38.80
N THR A 4 26.20 -11.87 -38.69
CA THR A 4 27.21 -11.20 -37.90
C THR A 4 27.11 -11.69 -36.44
N LYS A 5 28.16 -12.36 -35.94
CA LYS A 5 28.24 -12.78 -34.54
C LYS A 5 28.14 -11.53 -33.66
N LYS A 6 27.00 -11.31 -33.00
CA LYS A 6 26.85 -10.24 -32.00
C LYS A 6 27.91 -10.44 -30.90
N ARG A 7 28.78 -9.43 -30.72
CA ARG A 7 29.82 -9.44 -29.67
C ARG A 7 29.13 -9.47 -28.31
N ARG A 8 29.25 -10.57 -27.56
CA ARG A 8 28.66 -10.68 -26.22
C ARG A 8 29.28 -9.60 -25.33
N ARG A 9 28.47 -8.66 -24.85
CA ARG A 9 28.85 -7.76 -23.76
C ARG A 9 28.65 -8.50 -22.46
N ASN A 10 29.63 -8.44 -21.56
CA ASN A 10 29.46 -9.01 -20.23
C ASN A 10 28.39 -8.20 -19.49
N VAL A 11 27.55 -8.88 -18.72
CA VAL A 11 26.65 -8.23 -17.76
C VAL A 11 27.53 -7.52 -16.72
N PRO A 12 27.31 -6.24 -16.41
CA PRO A 12 28.05 -5.54 -15.36
C PRO A 12 27.99 -6.30 -14.03
N ALA A 13 29.10 -6.37 -13.29
CA ALA A 13 29.20 -7.14 -12.04
C ALA A 13 28.08 -6.80 -11.04
N SER A 14 27.78 -5.51 -10.86
CA SER A 14 26.72 -5.05 -9.96
C SER A 14 25.32 -5.52 -10.35
N ILE A 15 25.06 -5.77 -11.64
CA ILE A 15 23.80 -6.32 -12.13
C ILE A 15 23.81 -7.84 -11.98
N ALA A 16 24.94 -8.49 -12.28
CA ALA A 16 25.10 -9.93 -12.13
C ALA A 16 24.90 -10.37 -10.67
N ASP A 17 25.50 -9.65 -9.72
CA ASP A 17 25.36 -9.90 -8.28
C ASP A 17 23.90 -9.75 -7.82
N LYS A 18 23.18 -8.74 -8.33
CA LYS A 18 21.75 -8.55 -8.05
C LYS A 18 20.91 -9.72 -8.57
N VAL A 19 21.12 -10.14 -9.81
CA VAL A 19 20.39 -11.28 -10.41
C VAL A 19 20.66 -12.56 -9.61
N ALA A 20 21.92 -12.80 -9.27
CA ALA A 20 22.34 -13.95 -8.48
C ALA A 20 21.74 -13.93 -7.06
N TYR A 21 21.71 -12.76 -6.41
CA TYR A 21 21.09 -12.57 -5.11
C TYR A 21 19.56 -12.77 -5.17
N MET A 22 18.86 -12.18 -6.14
CA MET A 22 17.41 -12.35 -6.29
C MET A 22 17.03 -13.81 -6.56
N ALA A 23 17.87 -14.53 -7.30
CA ALA A 23 17.71 -15.95 -7.58
C ALA A 23 18.23 -16.87 -6.46
N ASP A 24 18.82 -16.32 -5.39
CA ASP A 24 19.48 -17.08 -4.32
C ASP A 24 20.50 -18.11 -4.82
N MET A 25 21.23 -17.76 -5.88
CA MET A 25 22.16 -18.65 -6.59
C MET A 25 21.50 -19.89 -7.22
N LEU A 26 20.17 -19.87 -7.43
CA LEU A 26 19.41 -20.98 -8.01
C LEU A 26 19.08 -20.74 -9.50
N CYS A 27 19.01 -21.82 -10.25
CA CYS A 27 18.47 -21.88 -11.60
C CYS A 27 16.96 -21.57 -11.56
N CYS A 28 16.49 -20.66 -12.40
CA CYS A 28 15.07 -20.30 -12.40
C CYS A 28 14.15 -21.46 -12.78
N ALA A 29 14.60 -22.40 -13.62
CA ALA A 29 13.78 -23.50 -14.12
C ALA A 29 13.70 -24.71 -13.17
N CYS A 30 14.81 -25.10 -12.54
CA CYS A 30 14.88 -26.33 -11.73
C CYS A 30 15.28 -26.13 -10.27
N GLU A 31 15.54 -24.89 -9.86
CA GLU A 31 15.92 -24.51 -8.49
C GLU A 31 17.19 -25.22 -7.95
N LYS A 32 18.00 -25.86 -8.80
CA LYS A 32 19.36 -26.31 -8.48
C LYS A 32 20.34 -25.15 -8.59
N ARG A 33 21.61 -25.34 -8.23
CA ARG A 33 22.64 -24.30 -8.35
C ARG A 33 22.71 -23.72 -9.77
N GLY A 34 22.50 -22.42 -9.88
CA GLY A 34 22.66 -21.63 -11.09
C GLY A 34 24.14 -21.34 -11.36
N HIS A 35 24.50 -21.24 -12.64
CA HIS A 35 25.88 -21.09 -13.08
C HIS A 35 26.06 -19.90 -14.02
N GLN A 36 25.10 -19.62 -14.90
CA GLN A 36 25.22 -18.60 -15.94
C GLN A 36 23.99 -17.72 -16.03
N ILE A 37 24.20 -16.43 -16.27
CA ILE A 37 23.13 -15.46 -16.52
C ILE A 37 22.78 -15.49 -18.00
N HIS A 38 21.48 -15.60 -18.28
CA HIS A 38 20.92 -15.63 -19.62
C HIS A 38 19.97 -14.43 -19.84
N HIS A 39 20.10 -13.79 -21.01
CA HIS A 39 19.19 -12.74 -21.48
C HIS A 39 17.93 -13.38 -22.09
N ILE A 40 16.76 -13.17 -21.47
CA ILE A 40 15.48 -13.76 -21.88
C ILE A 40 15.12 -13.40 -23.32
N ASP A 41 15.39 -12.16 -23.74
CA ASP A 41 15.15 -11.67 -25.11
C ASP A 41 16.26 -12.03 -26.10
N SER A 42 17.28 -12.79 -25.68
CA SER A 42 18.48 -13.11 -26.46
C SER A 42 19.30 -11.88 -26.92
N ASN A 43 19.07 -10.70 -26.34
CA ASN A 43 19.79 -9.48 -26.64
C ASN A 43 20.85 -9.15 -25.58
N PRO A 44 22.15 -9.35 -25.86
CA PRO A 44 23.22 -9.15 -24.88
C PRO A 44 23.46 -7.69 -24.47
N SER A 45 22.80 -6.72 -25.11
CA SER A 45 22.86 -5.31 -24.67
C SER A 45 21.74 -4.92 -23.71
N ASN A 46 20.71 -5.77 -23.53
CA ASN A 46 19.58 -5.50 -22.65
C ASN A 46 19.85 -6.06 -21.25
N ASN A 47 20.53 -5.27 -20.42
CA ASN A 47 20.88 -5.66 -19.05
C ASN A 47 19.80 -5.29 -18.01
N ASP A 48 18.56 -5.07 -18.45
CA ASP A 48 17.45 -4.85 -17.51
C ASP A 48 17.30 -6.07 -16.62
N LEU A 49 17.12 -5.84 -15.31
CA LEU A 49 16.98 -6.93 -14.33
C LEU A 49 15.84 -7.90 -14.70
N ASP A 50 14.78 -7.39 -15.35
CA ASP A 50 13.64 -8.16 -15.82
C ASP A 50 13.87 -8.98 -17.08
N ASN A 51 15.00 -8.74 -17.74
CA ASN A 51 15.45 -9.47 -18.89
C ASN A 51 16.52 -10.51 -18.56
N LEU A 52 16.97 -10.61 -17.31
CA LEU A 52 18.04 -11.52 -16.89
C LEU A 52 17.51 -12.65 -16.01
N VAL A 53 17.98 -13.87 -16.27
CA VAL A 53 17.71 -15.06 -15.44
C VAL A 53 19.00 -15.80 -15.15
N LEU A 54 19.11 -16.39 -13.96
CA LEU A 54 20.19 -17.31 -13.64
C LEU A 54 19.75 -18.74 -13.99
N LEU A 55 20.56 -19.47 -14.75
CA LEU A 55 20.30 -20.84 -15.20
C LEU A 55 21.47 -21.77 -14.85
N CYS A 56 21.18 -23.06 -14.64
CA CYS A 56 22.21 -24.11 -14.65
C CYS A 56 22.62 -24.43 -16.10
N PHE A 57 23.73 -25.15 -16.28
CA PHE A 57 24.23 -25.52 -17.61
C PHE A 57 23.17 -26.23 -18.46
N GLU A 58 22.47 -27.22 -17.91
CA GLU A 58 21.44 -27.99 -18.63
C GLU A 58 20.35 -27.09 -19.24
N HIS A 59 19.75 -26.21 -18.44
CA HIS A 59 18.69 -25.31 -18.91
C HIS A 59 19.23 -24.13 -19.72
N HIS A 60 20.46 -23.69 -19.46
CA HIS A 60 21.12 -22.70 -20.30
C HIS A 60 21.34 -23.24 -21.72
N ASP A 61 21.78 -24.50 -21.83
CA ASP A 61 21.95 -25.20 -23.09
C ASP A 61 20.60 -25.48 -23.78
N GLU A 62 19.57 -25.86 -23.02
CA GLU A 62 18.23 -26.05 -23.57
C GLU A 62 17.70 -24.79 -24.27
N VAL A 63 17.85 -23.64 -23.62
CA VAL A 63 17.38 -22.34 -24.14
C VAL A 63 18.22 -21.86 -25.34
N THR A 64 19.52 -22.19 -25.38
CA THR A 64 20.43 -21.74 -26.44
C THR A 64 20.55 -22.70 -27.62
N SER A 65 20.22 -23.98 -27.43
CA SER A 65 20.29 -25.01 -28.47
C SER A 65 19.34 -24.72 -29.63
N ARG A 66 19.75 -25.03 -30.86
CA ARG A 66 18.90 -24.97 -32.07
C ARG A 66 18.62 -26.41 -32.54
N GLY A 67 17.34 -26.78 -32.66
CA GLY A 67 16.90 -28.15 -33.00
C GLY A 67 16.55 -29.03 -31.80
N GLY A 68 15.75 -30.08 -32.02
CA GLY A 68 15.24 -31.02 -31.00
C GLY A 68 13.72 -31.26 -31.11
N LEU A 69 13.27 -32.46 -30.75
CA LEU A 69 11.85 -32.87 -30.74
C LEU A 69 11.12 -32.41 -29.45
N SER A 70 11.85 -32.07 -28.39
CA SER A 70 11.28 -31.63 -27.12
C SER A 70 10.83 -30.17 -27.15
N ARG A 71 9.76 -29.87 -26.40
CA ARG A 71 9.28 -28.50 -26.19
C ARG A 71 10.29 -27.72 -25.34
N LYS A 72 10.91 -26.70 -25.92
CA LYS A 72 11.96 -25.89 -25.28
C LYS A 72 11.41 -24.87 -24.29
N LEU A 73 12.24 -24.49 -23.33
CA LEU A 73 12.06 -23.30 -22.50
C LEU A 73 12.00 -22.02 -23.36
N SER A 74 10.78 -21.50 -23.55
CA SER A 74 10.56 -20.24 -24.26
C SER A 74 10.80 -19.03 -23.33
N PRO A 75 11.05 -17.82 -23.89
CA PRO A 75 11.14 -16.60 -23.11
C PRO A 75 9.95 -16.36 -22.17
N GLY A 76 8.74 -16.68 -22.62
CA GLY A 76 7.53 -16.56 -21.81
C GLY A 76 7.52 -17.51 -20.60
N ILE A 77 7.99 -18.75 -20.79
CA ILE A 77 8.10 -19.75 -19.71
C ILE A 77 9.19 -19.32 -18.71
N LEU A 78 10.34 -18.85 -19.19
CA LEU A 78 11.42 -18.35 -18.32
C LEU A 78 10.98 -17.18 -17.44
N ARG A 79 10.17 -16.26 -17.97
CA ARG A 79 9.59 -15.15 -17.17
C ARG A 79 8.69 -15.68 -16.05
N GLN A 80 7.89 -16.70 -16.32
CA GLN A 80 7.01 -17.32 -15.32
C GLN A 80 7.82 -18.04 -14.23
N TYR A 81 8.81 -18.85 -14.62
CA TYR A 81 9.70 -19.52 -13.69
C TYR A 81 10.48 -18.54 -12.80
N ARG A 82 11.03 -17.47 -13.39
CA ARG A 82 11.69 -16.39 -12.62
C ARG A 82 10.75 -15.77 -11.59
N LYS A 83 9.54 -15.41 -12.00
CA LYS A 83 8.54 -14.79 -11.12
C LYS A 83 8.17 -15.73 -9.96
N ALA A 84 7.98 -17.02 -10.23
CA ALA A 84 7.66 -18.02 -9.21
C ALA A 84 8.82 -18.20 -8.21
N LEU A 85 10.05 -18.34 -8.72
CA LEU A 85 11.24 -18.51 -7.88
C LEU A 85 11.46 -17.30 -6.97
N TYR A 86 11.37 -16.08 -7.50
CA TYR A 86 11.63 -14.87 -6.72
C TYR A 86 10.61 -14.70 -5.59
N ARG A 87 9.33 -14.93 -5.87
CA ARG A 87 8.28 -14.95 -4.83
C ARG A 87 8.58 -15.97 -3.72
N LYS A 88 9.02 -17.17 -4.09
CA LYS A 88 9.37 -18.24 -3.14
C LYS A 88 10.57 -17.85 -2.27
N ILE A 89 11.60 -17.25 -2.86
CA ILE A 89 12.80 -16.80 -2.15
C ILE A 89 12.47 -15.65 -1.21
N GLU A 90 11.67 -14.68 -1.65
CA GLU A 90 11.21 -13.55 -0.85
C GLU A 90 10.43 -14.03 0.37
N ALA A 91 9.41 -14.86 0.17
CA ALA A 91 8.64 -15.47 1.26
C ALA A 91 9.53 -16.27 2.23
N ARG A 92 10.55 -17.00 1.73
CA ARG A 92 11.50 -17.72 2.58
C ARG A 92 12.41 -16.77 3.37
N ARG A 93 12.81 -15.63 2.80
CA ARG A 93 13.63 -14.62 3.48
C ARG A 93 12.82 -13.89 4.55
N GLU A 94 11.56 -13.59 4.28
CA GLU A 94 10.61 -13.06 5.26
C GLU A 94 10.37 -14.05 6.41
N MET A 95 10.14 -15.33 6.11
CA MET A 95 10.04 -16.34 7.17
C MET A 95 11.36 -16.47 7.95
N SER A 96 12.50 -16.48 7.26
CA SER A 96 13.81 -16.59 7.91
C SER A 96 14.15 -15.39 8.78
N SER A 97 13.76 -14.17 8.40
CA SER A 97 13.91 -12.98 9.24
C SER A 97 13.05 -13.10 10.50
N VAL A 98 11.81 -13.57 10.38
CA VAL A 98 10.93 -13.87 11.54
C VAL A 98 11.57 -14.91 12.47
N PHE A 99 12.10 -16.01 11.93
CA PHE A 99 12.78 -17.05 12.73
C PHE A 99 14.12 -16.61 13.32
N LYS A 100 14.87 -15.73 12.64
CA LYS A 100 16.11 -15.13 13.18
C LYS A 100 15.83 -14.13 14.30
N LEU A 101 14.73 -13.37 14.21
CA LEU A 101 14.23 -12.56 15.31
C LEU A 101 13.84 -13.46 16.51
N ALA A 102 13.20 -14.61 16.27
CA ALA A 102 12.83 -15.56 17.33
C ALA A 102 14.05 -16.26 17.97
N LYS A 103 15.13 -16.51 17.22
CA LYS A 103 16.37 -17.14 17.72
C LYS A 103 17.35 -16.18 18.40
N SER A 104 17.16 -14.87 18.27
CA SER A 104 17.89 -13.87 19.05
C SER A 104 17.41 -13.93 20.51
N LYS A 105 18.08 -14.77 21.31
CA LYS A 105 17.80 -15.15 22.71
C LYS A 105 17.81 -13.99 23.74
N LYS A 106 17.57 -12.75 23.33
CA LYS A 106 17.42 -11.60 24.24
C LYS A 106 16.07 -10.88 24.14
N ALA A 107 15.18 -11.30 23.23
CA ALA A 107 13.92 -10.58 22.96
C ALA A 107 12.65 -11.29 23.43
N LEU A 108 12.66 -12.60 23.68
CA LEU A 108 11.46 -13.34 24.12
C LEU A 108 11.38 -13.54 25.64
N THR A 109 11.86 -12.57 26.41
CA THR A 109 11.75 -12.57 27.89
C THR A 109 10.57 -11.74 28.41
N ASN A 110 9.88 -11.02 27.54
CA ASN A 110 8.73 -10.23 27.95
C ASN A 110 7.43 -10.97 27.56
N THR A 111 6.86 -11.70 28.51
CA THR A 111 5.55 -12.37 28.40
C THR A 111 4.48 -11.44 27.83
N ASP A 112 4.57 -10.14 28.12
CA ASP A 112 3.62 -9.14 27.64
C ASP A 112 3.73 -8.92 26.13
N GLN A 113 4.94 -8.93 25.56
CA GLN A 113 5.10 -8.78 24.11
C GLN A 113 4.56 -9.98 23.35
N LEU A 114 4.76 -11.20 23.88
CA LEU A 114 4.18 -12.40 23.29
C LEU A 114 2.65 -12.38 23.39
N PHE A 115 2.12 -11.97 24.55
CA PHE A 115 0.68 -11.83 24.75
C PHE A 115 0.06 -10.81 23.78
N GLN A 116 0.69 -9.65 23.60
CA GLN A 116 0.25 -8.64 22.62
C GLN A 116 0.28 -9.18 21.18
N LEU A 117 1.31 -9.92 20.79
CA LEU A 117 1.36 -10.56 19.46
C LEU A 117 0.24 -11.59 19.28
N MET A 118 -0.13 -12.33 20.32
CA MET A 118 -1.26 -13.27 20.28
C MET A 118 -2.60 -12.54 20.17
N LEU A 119 -2.81 -11.47 20.94
CA LEU A 119 -4.00 -10.63 20.85
C LEU A 119 -4.14 -10.00 19.45
N ASP A 120 -3.04 -9.48 18.89
CA ASP A 120 -3.01 -8.96 17.52
C ASP A 120 -3.39 -10.04 16.51
N ALA A 121 -2.84 -11.26 16.63
CA ALA A 121 -3.15 -12.35 15.71
C ALA A 121 -4.62 -12.78 15.77
N VAL A 122 -5.19 -12.88 16.97
CA VAL A 122 -6.63 -13.18 17.15
C VAL A 122 -7.47 -12.06 16.56
N THR A 123 -7.11 -10.80 16.82
CA THR A 123 -7.84 -9.64 16.31
C THR A 123 -7.81 -9.57 14.79
N VAL A 124 -6.64 -9.78 14.17
CA VAL A 124 -6.51 -9.83 12.71
C VAL A 124 -7.45 -10.89 12.13
N ARG A 125 -7.51 -12.07 12.75
CA ARG A 125 -8.41 -13.14 12.30
C ARG A 125 -9.89 -12.74 12.43
N GLU A 126 -10.29 -12.13 13.54
CA GLU A 126 -11.68 -11.69 13.73
C GLU A 126 -12.06 -10.56 12.76
N VAL A 127 -11.18 -9.58 12.57
CA VAL A 127 -11.35 -8.49 11.59
C VAL A 127 -11.52 -9.05 10.16
N GLN A 128 -10.69 -10.02 9.77
CA GLN A 128 -10.81 -10.69 8.48
C GLN A 128 -12.11 -11.48 8.33
N LYS A 129 -12.55 -12.14 9.41
CA LYS A 129 -13.82 -12.88 9.42
C LYS A 129 -15.01 -11.94 9.22
N VAL A 130 -15.05 -10.81 9.92
CA VAL A 130 -16.07 -9.76 9.74
C VAL A 130 -16.14 -9.35 8.26
N TYR A 131 -15.00 -9.03 7.67
CA TYR A 131 -14.95 -8.61 6.27
C TYR A 131 -15.37 -9.71 5.27
N GLN A 132 -15.01 -10.97 5.52
CA GLN A 132 -15.41 -12.09 4.66
C GLN A 132 -16.91 -12.41 4.75
N GLN A 133 -17.52 -12.26 5.92
CA GLN A 133 -18.93 -12.60 6.16
C GLN A 133 -19.90 -11.60 5.52
N CYS A 134 -19.49 -10.35 5.35
CA CYS A 134 -20.36 -9.30 4.84
C CYS A 134 -20.51 -9.28 3.31
N GLY A 135 -19.81 -10.15 2.57
CA GLY A 135 -19.89 -10.18 1.11
C GLY A 135 -19.25 -8.94 0.47
N ARG A 136 -18.75 -9.10 -0.76
CA ARG A 136 -18.25 -7.96 -1.53
C ARG A 136 -19.45 -7.38 -2.29
N HIS A 137 -19.49 -6.06 -2.48
CA HIS A 137 -20.34 -5.32 -3.44
C HIS A 137 -21.63 -4.65 -2.94
N GLU A 138 -21.95 -4.67 -1.64
CA GLU A 138 -23.11 -3.92 -1.12
C GLU A 138 -22.73 -2.92 -0.02
N TRP A 139 -23.26 -1.70 -0.12
CA TRP A 139 -22.89 -0.61 0.80
C TRP A 139 -23.46 -0.77 2.21
N GLU A 140 -24.63 -1.40 2.36
CA GLU A 140 -25.19 -1.74 3.67
C GLU A 140 -24.24 -2.66 4.45
N HIS A 141 -23.69 -3.65 3.75
CA HIS A 141 -22.69 -4.55 4.29
C HIS A 141 -21.39 -3.82 4.65
N ALA A 142 -20.91 -2.90 3.82
CA ALA A 142 -19.73 -2.08 4.13
C ALA A 142 -19.93 -1.20 5.37
N SER A 143 -21.13 -0.64 5.55
CA SER A 143 -21.50 0.12 6.75
C SER A 143 -21.41 -0.75 8.01
N GLU A 144 -21.97 -1.95 7.92
CA GLU A 144 -21.96 -2.92 9.02
C GLU A 144 -20.53 -3.39 9.35
N VAL A 145 -19.70 -3.64 8.34
CA VAL A 145 -18.26 -3.93 8.53
C VAL A 145 -17.59 -2.78 9.29
N ALA A 146 -17.71 -1.53 8.82
CA ALA A 146 -17.08 -0.39 9.47
C ALA A 146 -17.54 -0.26 10.94
N ARG A 147 -18.85 -0.41 11.19
CA ARG A 147 -19.42 -0.39 12.54
C ARG A 147 -18.83 -1.48 13.44
N GLN A 148 -18.64 -2.70 12.93
CA GLN A 148 -18.02 -3.80 13.68
C GLN A 148 -16.52 -3.58 13.90
N LEU A 149 -15.80 -3.06 12.90
CA LEU A 149 -14.36 -2.79 13.00
C LEU A 149 -14.02 -1.75 14.07
N ARG A 150 -14.95 -0.82 14.34
CA ARG A 150 -14.78 0.20 15.39
C ARG A 150 -14.49 -0.39 16.76
N TRP A 151 -15.04 -1.56 17.10
CA TRP A 151 -14.79 -2.19 18.40
C TRP A 151 -13.35 -2.63 18.61
N PHE A 152 -12.59 -2.75 17.52
CA PHE A 152 -11.21 -3.21 17.57
C PHE A 152 -10.20 -2.05 17.66
N THR A 153 -10.57 -0.78 17.45
CA THR A 153 -9.59 0.32 17.31
C THR A 153 -8.89 0.72 18.61
N ASP A 154 -9.53 0.53 19.76
CA ASP A 154 -9.10 1.14 21.04
C ASP A 154 -7.94 0.42 21.74
N SER A 155 -7.63 -0.84 21.40
CA SER A 155 -6.74 -1.68 22.23
C SER A 155 -5.83 -2.62 21.44
N ILE A 156 -5.43 -2.21 20.24
CA ILE A 156 -4.74 -3.11 19.30
C ILE A 156 -3.35 -2.62 18.90
N GLY A 157 -2.46 -3.58 18.71
CA GLY A 157 -1.13 -3.39 18.16
C GLY A 157 -1.15 -3.11 16.66
N HIS A 158 0.04 -2.88 16.13
CA HIS A 158 0.22 -2.42 14.75
C HIS A 158 -0.45 -3.32 13.72
N ARG A 159 -0.36 -4.66 13.88
CA ARG A 159 -0.85 -5.61 12.87
C ARG A 159 -2.37 -5.59 12.72
N ALA A 160 -3.08 -5.47 13.83
CA ALA A 160 -4.52 -5.37 13.82
C ALA A 160 -4.98 -4.03 13.22
N ARG A 161 -4.28 -2.91 13.52
CA ARG A 161 -4.58 -1.61 12.90
C ARG A 161 -4.37 -1.65 11.40
N HIS A 162 -3.28 -2.29 10.96
CA HIS A 162 -3.00 -2.51 9.54
C HIS A 162 -4.14 -3.29 8.87
N ALA A 163 -4.57 -4.42 9.44
CA ALA A 163 -5.65 -5.22 8.87
C ALA A 163 -6.98 -4.44 8.77
N ILE A 164 -7.32 -3.63 9.78
CA ILE A 164 -8.50 -2.74 9.73
C ILE A 164 -8.36 -1.75 8.58
N LEU A 165 -7.23 -1.05 8.49
CA LEU A 165 -7.00 -0.03 7.48
C LEU A 165 -6.95 -0.62 6.06
N GLU A 166 -6.42 -1.82 5.87
CA GLU A 166 -6.42 -2.53 4.58
C GLU A 166 -7.85 -2.82 4.10
N ILE A 167 -8.74 -3.26 5.00
CA ILE A 167 -10.16 -3.48 4.68
C ILE A 167 -10.85 -2.16 4.34
N LEU A 168 -10.62 -1.11 5.12
CA LEU A 168 -11.21 0.20 4.86
C LEU A 168 -10.70 0.83 3.56
N ASP A 169 -9.42 0.61 3.22
CA ASP A 169 -8.84 1.01 1.94
C ASP A 169 -9.54 0.30 0.78
N ASP A 170 -9.73 -1.01 0.85
CA ASP A 170 -10.48 -1.78 -0.15
C ASP A 170 -11.93 -1.27 -0.31
N ILE A 171 -12.66 -1.03 0.79
CA ILE A 171 -14.00 -0.44 0.76
C ILE A 171 -13.97 0.94 0.09
N SER A 172 -13.03 1.80 0.49
CA SER A 172 -12.91 3.17 -0.03
C SER A 172 -12.53 3.19 -1.52
N SER A 173 -11.77 2.21 -2.00
CA SER A 173 -11.37 2.11 -3.42
C SER A 173 -12.58 1.87 -4.35
N GLY A 174 -13.68 1.37 -3.79
CA GLY A 174 -14.96 1.22 -4.47
C GLY A 174 -15.81 2.49 -4.50
N ALA A 175 -15.37 3.61 -3.89
CA ALA A 175 -16.19 4.80 -3.67
C ALA A 175 -16.92 5.28 -4.94
N ARG A 176 -16.22 5.33 -6.08
CA ARG A 176 -16.79 5.66 -7.40
C ARG A 176 -18.07 4.92 -7.80
N PHE A 177 -18.34 3.76 -7.22
CA PHE A 177 -19.58 3.01 -7.46
C PHE A 177 -20.74 3.48 -6.56
N GLY A 178 -20.74 4.76 -6.22
CA GLY A 178 -21.83 5.42 -5.49
C GLY A 178 -21.84 5.11 -4.00
N ILE A 179 -20.70 5.19 -3.31
CA ILE A 179 -20.66 5.03 -1.86
C ILE A 179 -21.60 6.05 -1.18
N PRO A 180 -22.52 5.62 -0.30
CA PRO A 180 -23.37 6.54 0.44
C PRO A 180 -22.56 7.36 1.44
N ALA A 181 -22.97 8.61 1.67
CA ALA A 181 -22.28 9.53 2.57
C ALA A 181 -22.12 8.98 4.00
N HIS A 182 -23.15 8.32 4.55
CA HIS A 182 -23.06 7.72 5.88
C HIS A 182 -22.02 6.57 5.97
N VAL A 183 -21.82 5.82 4.87
CA VAL A 183 -20.77 4.79 4.79
C VAL A 183 -19.40 5.44 4.70
N ALA A 184 -19.23 6.45 3.86
CA ALA A 184 -17.98 7.21 3.75
C ALA A 184 -17.57 7.83 5.08
N LYS A 185 -18.50 8.46 5.81
CA LYS A 185 -18.30 8.99 7.16
C LYS A 185 -17.88 7.89 8.13
N SER A 186 -18.56 6.75 8.13
CA SER A 186 -18.21 5.61 8.99
C SER A 186 -16.81 5.08 8.71
N VAL A 187 -16.45 4.90 7.43
CA VAL A 187 -15.11 4.48 7.01
C VAL A 187 -14.05 5.47 7.46
N ALA A 188 -14.26 6.77 7.22
CA ALA A 188 -13.31 7.81 7.62
C ALA A 188 -13.14 7.90 9.14
N CYS A 189 -14.21 7.75 9.92
CA CYS A 189 -14.16 7.70 11.38
C CYS A 189 -13.33 6.52 11.89
N VAL A 190 -13.63 5.30 11.43
CA VAL A 190 -12.93 4.09 11.89
C VAL A 190 -11.48 4.10 11.44
N ALA A 191 -11.20 4.60 10.23
CA ALA A 191 -9.85 4.79 9.75
C ALA A 191 -9.09 5.73 10.69
N PHE A 192 -9.65 6.90 11.01
CA PHE A 192 -9.02 7.84 11.93
C PHE A 192 -8.75 7.25 13.32
N ASP A 193 -9.71 6.51 13.88
CA ASP A 193 -9.59 5.85 15.19
C ASP A 193 -8.45 4.79 15.18
N ALA A 194 -8.22 4.13 14.03
CA ALA A 194 -7.13 3.17 13.87
C ALA A 194 -5.74 3.81 13.68
N LEU A 195 -5.67 5.08 13.24
CA LEU A 195 -4.39 5.75 12.98
C LEU A 195 -3.61 6.07 14.27
N PRO A 196 -2.27 6.13 14.20
CA PRO A 196 -1.42 6.52 15.33
C PRO A 196 -1.37 8.05 15.53
N VAL A 197 -2.50 8.75 15.34
CA VAL A 197 -2.60 10.21 15.48
C VAL A 197 -2.86 10.58 16.94
N ARG A 198 -1.79 10.94 17.66
CA ARG A 198 -1.87 11.33 19.08
C ARG A 198 -2.07 12.83 19.24
N GLY A 199 -3.35 13.23 19.26
CA GLY A 199 -3.73 14.61 19.45
C GLY A 199 -3.43 15.51 18.25
N LEU A 200 -4.27 16.53 18.08
CA LEU A 200 -4.17 17.48 16.97
C LEU A 200 -3.87 18.91 17.45
N ARG A 201 -3.66 19.11 18.75
CA ARG A 201 -3.47 20.44 19.35
C ARG A 201 -2.03 20.76 19.66
N THR A 202 -1.25 19.76 20.07
CA THR A 202 0.14 19.91 20.52
C THR A 202 1.03 18.84 19.89
N PRO A 203 2.35 19.10 19.76
CA PRO A 203 3.30 18.09 19.33
C PRO A 203 3.25 16.85 20.22
N SER A 204 3.23 15.68 19.58
CA SER A 204 3.39 14.40 20.26
C SER A 204 4.80 14.32 20.83
N LYS A 205 4.90 13.86 22.08
CA LYS A 205 6.18 13.49 22.69
C LYS A 205 6.73 12.17 22.12
N HIS A 206 5.85 11.35 21.55
CA HIS A 206 6.18 10.08 20.93
C HIS A 206 6.65 10.31 19.49
N ARG A 207 7.84 9.80 19.16
CA ARG A 207 8.36 9.82 17.80
C ARG A 207 7.72 8.69 17.02
N ILE A 208 7.12 9.03 15.88
CA ILE A 208 6.47 8.06 15.02
C ILE A 208 7.47 7.04 14.46
N THR A 209 7.09 5.76 14.48
CA THR A 209 7.90 4.67 13.90
C THR A 209 7.64 4.53 12.39
N PRO A 210 8.50 3.81 11.64
CA PRO A 210 8.23 3.48 10.24
C PRO A 210 6.90 2.74 10.06
N GLU A 211 6.58 1.80 10.96
CA GLU A 211 5.34 1.02 10.95
C GLU A 211 4.11 1.92 11.19
N GLU A 212 4.20 2.87 12.11
CA GLU A 212 3.14 3.87 12.31
C GLU A 212 3.01 4.83 11.12
N THR A 213 4.11 5.12 10.42
CA THR A 213 4.09 5.94 9.19
C THR A 213 3.37 5.22 8.06
N GLU A 214 3.54 3.91 7.94
CA GLU A 214 2.78 3.06 7.01
C GLU A 214 1.27 3.13 7.28
N LEU A 215 0.83 3.04 8.54
CA LEU A 215 -0.59 3.20 8.89
C LEU A 215 -1.13 4.57 8.44
N LEU A 216 -0.35 5.65 8.59
CA LEU A 216 -0.74 6.97 8.10
C LEU A 216 -0.85 7.03 6.57
N HIS A 217 -0.05 6.24 5.83
CA HIS A 217 -0.19 6.15 4.38
C HIS A 217 -1.49 5.47 3.95
N TYR A 218 -1.96 4.45 4.67
CA TYR A 218 -3.32 3.93 4.45
C TYR A 218 -4.39 4.99 4.72
N GLY A 219 -4.25 5.74 5.82
CA GLY A 219 -5.18 6.86 6.10
C GLY A 219 -5.21 7.91 4.98
N LEU A 220 -4.06 8.20 4.36
CA LEU A 220 -3.97 9.09 3.19
C LEU A 220 -4.67 8.49 1.97
N SER A 221 -4.45 7.20 1.69
CA SER A 221 -5.10 6.49 0.58
C SER A 221 -6.62 6.49 0.71
N ILE A 222 -7.14 6.13 1.88
CA ILE A 222 -8.58 6.15 2.19
C ILE A 222 -9.15 7.56 2.02
N GLY A 223 -8.49 8.57 2.61
CA GLY A 223 -8.92 9.96 2.53
C GLY A 223 -8.95 10.47 1.08
N LEU A 224 -7.94 10.12 0.29
CA LEU A 224 -7.88 10.44 -1.13
C LEU A 224 -9.00 9.73 -1.91
N ASN A 225 -9.18 8.42 -1.74
CA ASN A 225 -10.19 7.66 -2.50
C ASN A 225 -11.58 8.29 -2.32
N LEU A 226 -11.96 8.59 -1.08
CA LEU A 226 -13.24 9.23 -0.76
C LEU A 226 -13.32 10.66 -1.34
N ALA A 227 -12.32 11.50 -1.12
CA ALA A 227 -12.34 12.89 -1.60
C ALA A 227 -12.31 12.99 -3.13
N TYR A 228 -11.48 12.18 -3.78
CA TYR A 228 -11.30 12.14 -5.22
C TYR A 228 -12.56 11.60 -5.92
N ASP A 229 -13.03 10.40 -5.53
CA ASP A 229 -14.20 9.79 -6.20
C ASP A 229 -15.49 10.56 -5.84
N GLY A 230 -15.62 11.04 -4.60
CA GLY A 230 -16.71 11.91 -4.17
C GLY A 230 -16.81 13.19 -5.00
N ALA A 231 -15.68 13.81 -5.33
CA ALA A 231 -15.64 15.04 -6.11
C ALA A 231 -15.83 14.82 -7.60
N LEU A 232 -15.15 13.79 -8.17
CA LEU A 232 -15.05 13.59 -9.62
C LEU A 232 -16.18 12.75 -10.20
N TYR A 233 -16.63 11.71 -9.51
CA TYR A 233 -17.56 10.73 -10.07
C TYR A 233 -18.94 10.78 -9.42
N ILE A 234 -18.99 10.94 -8.09
CA ILE A 234 -20.26 10.87 -7.33
C ILE A 234 -20.93 12.25 -7.26
N HIS A 235 -20.12 13.32 -7.23
CA HIS A 235 -20.56 14.69 -7.01
C HIS A 235 -21.35 14.86 -5.71
N ASN A 236 -20.95 14.15 -4.64
CA ASN A 236 -21.56 14.24 -3.32
C ASN A 236 -20.59 14.92 -2.35
N LEU A 237 -20.99 16.07 -1.81
CA LEU A 237 -20.13 16.91 -0.99
C LEU A 237 -19.84 16.29 0.38
N GLU A 238 -20.78 15.56 0.96
CA GLU A 238 -20.58 14.87 2.23
C GLU A 238 -19.51 13.76 2.14
N VAL A 239 -19.46 13.04 1.01
CA VAL A 239 -18.40 12.05 0.74
C VAL A 239 -17.04 12.74 0.61
N VAL A 240 -17.00 13.90 -0.08
CA VAL A 240 -15.78 14.71 -0.19
C VAL A 240 -15.34 15.20 1.19
N GLU A 241 -16.28 15.64 2.02
CA GLU A 241 -16.00 16.10 3.38
C GLU A 241 -15.38 14.98 4.22
N ALA A 242 -15.95 13.78 4.20
CA ALA A 242 -15.43 12.63 4.96
C ALA A 242 -13.97 12.31 4.59
N GLY A 243 -13.65 12.27 3.29
CA GLY A 243 -12.27 12.06 2.82
C GLY A 243 -11.34 13.22 3.16
N GLY A 244 -11.79 14.45 2.90
CA GLY A 244 -11.04 15.67 3.14
C GLY A 244 -10.76 15.94 4.64
N GLU A 245 -11.68 15.57 5.53
CA GLU A 245 -11.48 15.68 6.98
C GLU A 245 -10.36 14.74 7.45
N LEU A 246 -10.32 13.50 6.93
CA LEU A 246 -9.25 12.56 7.23
C LEU A 246 -7.88 13.08 6.74
N LEU A 247 -7.80 13.57 5.50
CA LEU A 247 -6.60 14.21 4.97
C LEU A 247 -6.17 15.42 5.80
N TRP A 248 -7.12 16.27 6.21
CA TRP A 248 -6.87 17.43 7.05
C TRP A 248 -6.27 17.04 8.40
N LYS A 249 -6.83 16.03 9.08
CA LYS A 249 -6.33 15.53 10.37
C LYS A 249 -4.89 15.02 10.23
N ILE A 250 -4.58 14.28 9.17
CA ILE A 250 -3.21 13.77 8.91
C ILE A 250 -2.26 14.93 8.57
N LEU A 251 -2.67 15.88 7.72
CA LEU A 251 -1.86 17.04 7.35
C LEU A 251 -1.46 17.85 8.59
N ARG A 252 -2.44 18.09 9.44
CA ARG A 252 -2.30 18.81 10.69
C ARG A 252 -1.36 18.09 11.64
N TYR A 253 -1.53 16.77 11.81
CA TYR A 253 -0.63 15.95 12.61
C TYR A 253 0.81 16.03 12.08
N ALA A 254 1.01 15.91 10.76
CA ALA A 254 2.32 16.01 10.13
C ALA A 254 2.97 17.39 10.36
N ARG A 255 2.17 18.47 10.25
CA ARG A 255 2.63 19.86 10.44
C ARG A 255 3.07 20.14 11.86
N ILE A 256 2.26 19.75 12.84
CA ILE A 256 2.51 19.97 14.27
C ILE A 256 3.75 19.18 14.73
N ASN A 257 3.89 17.94 14.25
CA ASN A 257 5.03 17.07 14.57
C ASN A 257 6.25 17.29 13.67
N LYS A 258 6.22 18.29 12.77
CA LYS A 258 7.29 18.63 11.83
C LYS A 258 7.74 17.44 10.97
N HIS A 259 6.83 16.53 10.65
CA HIS A 259 7.10 15.32 9.88
C HIS A 259 7.08 15.60 8.37
N LYS A 260 8.24 16.01 7.83
CA LYS A 260 8.37 16.55 6.45
C LYS A 260 7.84 15.62 5.35
N VAL A 261 8.16 14.33 5.39
CA VAL A 261 7.77 13.39 4.33
C VAL A 261 6.26 13.22 4.29
N LEU A 262 5.66 12.88 5.43
CA LEU A 262 4.19 12.80 5.57
C LEU A 262 3.49 14.11 5.18
N LEU A 263 4.04 15.27 5.57
CA LEU A 263 3.50 16.57 5.19
C LEU A 263 3.46 16.72 3.67
N GLN A 264 4.57 16.40 2.99
CA GLN A 264 4.66 16.46 1.52
C GLN A 264 3.70 15.49 0.84
N ASN A 265 3.60 14.26 1.33
CA ASN A 265 2.67 13.27 0.77
C ASN A 265 1.22 13.72 0.95
N THR A 266 0.85 14.21 2.14
CA THR A 266 -0.51 14.69 2.38
C THR A 266 -0.88 15.88 1.48
N LEU A 267 0.06 16.80 1.25
CA LEU A 267 -0.16 17.93 0.34
C LEU A 267 -0.38 17.46 -1.10
N ARG A 268 0.34 16.42 -1.55
CA ARG A 268 0.14 15.82 -2.87
C ARG A 268 -1.24 15.18 -3.01
N GLU A 269 -1.74 14.52 -1.96
CA GLU A 269 -3.09 13.95 -2.00
C GLU A 269 -4.16 15.05 -2.05
N PHE A 270 -3.96 16.17 -1.33
CA PHE A 270 -4.81 17.36 -1.50
C PHE A 270 -4.76 17.91 -2.92
N ASP A 271 -3.57 18.07 -3.52
CA ASP A 271 -3.44 18.53 -4.92
C ASP A 271 -4.23 17.61 -5.87
N THR A 272 -4.13 16.29 -5.68
CA THR A 272 -4.83 15.30 -6.50
C THR A 272 -6.35 15.39 -6.35
N ALA A 273 -6.86 15.55 -5.13
CA ALA A 273 -8.30 15.72 -4.87
C ALA A 273 -8.83 17.07 -5.37
N GLU A 274 -8.08 18.16 -5.21
CA GLU A 274 -8.42 19.48 -5.74
C GLU A 274 -8.50 19.48 -7.27
N ASP A 275 -7.53 18.85 -7.95
CA ASP A 275 -7.53 18.68 -9.40
C ASP A 275 -8.72 17.83 -9.88
N ALA A 276 -9.15 16.83 -9.10
CA ALA A 276 -10.33 16.03 -9.39
C ALA A 276 -11.61 16.89 -9.33
N ALA A 277 -11.78 17.67 -8.26
CA ALA A 277 -12.91 18.59 -8.10
C ALA A 277 -12.93 19.66 -9.21
N ALA A 278 -11.77 20.20 -9.59
CA ALA A 278 -11.65 21.18 -10.66
C ALA A 278 -12.06 20.59 -12.03
N ARG A 279 -11.59 19.38 -12.37
CA ARG A 279 -11.97 18.70 -13.62
C ARG A 279 -13.47 18.39 -13.71
N ALA A 280 -14.10 18.12 -12.57
CA ALA A 280 -15.54 17.93 -12.46
C ALA A 280 -16.36 19.23 -12.46
N ASN A 281 -15.72 20.41 -12.49
CA ASN A 281 -16.37 21.72 -12.25
C ASN A 281 -17.14 21.77 -10.91
N ASN A 282 -16.72 20.98 -9.92
CA ASN A 282 -17.35 20.93 -8.60
C ASN A 282 -16.74 22.01 -7.69
N THR A 283 -17.24 23.24 -7.81
CA THR A 283 -16.73 24.41 -7.10
C THR A 283 -16.89 24.31 -5.58
N ALA A 284 -17.94 23.64 -5.11
CA ALA A 284 -18.17 23.41 -3.68
C ALA A 284 -17.11 22.47 -3.10
N ALA A 285 -16.88 21.32 -3.71
CA ALA A 285 -15.83 20.38 -3.31
C ALA A 285 -14.43 21.01 -3.36
N LEU A 286 -14.12 21.76 -4.42
CA LEU A 286 -12.85 22.46 -4.53
C LEU A 286 -12.65 23.48 -3.40
N THR A 287 -13.70 24.23 -3.06
CA THR A 287 -13.66 25.20 -1.96
C THR A 287 -13.46 24.50 -0.62
N LEU A 288 -14.21 23.41 -0.37
CA LEU A 288 -14.11 22.60 0.83
C LEU A 288 -12.68 22.11 1.07
N LEU A 289 -12.08 21.45 0.06
CA LEU A 289 -10.73 20.89 0.13
C LEU A 289 -9.67 21.98 0.37
N LYS A 290 -9.80 23.13 -0.31
CA LYS A 290 -8.90 24.28 -0.11
C LYS A 290 -8.98 24.86 1.30
N VAL A 291 -10.19 24.99 1.85
CA VAL A 291 -10.37 25.46 3.23
C VAL A 291 -9.73 24.49 4.22
N GLN A 292 -9.98 23.19 4.07
CA GLN A 292 -9.40 22.15 4.90
C GLN A 292 -7.87 22.13 4.83
N ARG A 293 -7.29 22.17 3.62
CA ARG A 293 -5.85 22.25 3.40
C ARG A 293 -5.22 23.48 4.05
N LYS A 294 -5.77 24.66 3.77
CA LYS A 294 -5.30 25.94 4.34
C LYS A 294 -5.34 25.89 5.87
N HIS A 295 -6.44 25.38 6.41
CA HIS A 295 -6.63 25.26 7.84
C HIS A 295 -5.63 24.28 8.47
N GLY A 296 -5.42 23.10 7.86
CA GLY A 296 -4.43 22.11 8.32
C GLY A 296 -2.99 22.66 8.36
N MET A 297 -2.65 23.58 7.45
CA MET A 297 -1.35 24.25 7.42
C MET A 297 -1.19 25.39 8.43
N SER A 298 -2.29 26.01 8.86
CA SER A 298 -2.28 27.21 9.70
C SER A 298 -1.78 26.99 11.13
N GLY A 299 -1.86 25.76 11.65
CA GLY A 299 -1.57 25.45 13.06
C GLY A 299 -2.65 25.88 14.05
N ASN A 300 -3.77 26.47 13.61
CA ASN A 300 -4.91 26.83 14.46
C ASN A 300 -5.54 25.58 15.08
N HIS A 301 -5.87 25.54 16.38
CA HIS A 301 -6.42 24.40 17.13
C HIS A 301 -7.93 24.17 17.01
N ARG A 302 -8.65 25.08 16.35
CA ARG A 302 -10.09 24.93 16.10
C ARG A 302 -10.37 23.95 14.95
N HIS A 303 -11.64 23.66 14.71
CA HIS A 303 -12.07 23.01 13.47
C HIS A 303 -12.05 24.01 12.31
N PRO A 304 -11.92 23.57 11.05
CA PRO A 304 -12.07 24.45 9.90
C PRO A 304 -13.44 25.11 9.95
N GLU A 305 -13.48 26.43 9.74
CA GLU A 305 -14.73 27.17 9.58
C GLU A 305 -15.00 27.29 8.07
N TYR A 306 -16.16 26.82 7.64
CA TYR A 306 -16.58 26.84 6.25
C TYR A 306 -17.41 28.10 5.93
N PRO A 307 -17.35 28.60 4.68
CA PRO A 307 -18.28 29.62 4.19
C PRO A 307 -19.75 29.20 4.39
N LEU A 308 -20.63 30.18 4.62
CA LEU A 308 -22.07 29.94 4.89
C LEU A 308 -22.74 29.11 3.79
N ASP A 309 -22.48 29.45 2.53
CA ASP A 309 -23.01 28.75 1.36
C ASP A 309 -22.55 27.28 1.28
N LEU A 310 -21.35 26.98 1.81
CA LEU A 310 -20.84 25.61 1.88
C LEU A 310 -21.50 24.82 3.01
N ASN A 311 -21.72 25.45 4.17
CA ASN A 311 -22.45 24.82 5.28
C ASN A 311 -23.90 24.51 4.92
N GLU A 312 -24.57 25.41 4.19
CA GLU A 312 -25.95 25.18 3.71
C GLU A 312 -26.02 23.97 2.77
N LYS A 313 -25.04 23.81 1.87
CA LYS A 313 -24.94 22.63 1.00
C LYS A 313 -24.69 21.34 1.77
N LEU A 314 -23.75 21.36 2.71
CA LEU A 314 -23.48 20.21 3.59
C LEU A 314 -24.68 19.82 4.46
N ALA A 315 -25.55 20.76 4.80
CA ALA A 315 -26.76 20.49 5.59
C ALA A 315 -27.95 19.97 4.76
N THR A 316 -27.88 20.03 3.43
CA THR A 316 -29.00 19.71 2.53
C THR A 316 -28.78 18.45 1.69
N GLU A 317 -27.56 17.92 1.63
CA GLU A 317 -27.18 16.65 0.97
C GLU A 317 -27.18 15.47 1.96
#